data_AF-A0A1J4U9P9-F1
#
_entry.id   AF-A0A1J4U9P9-F1
#
_cell.length_a   1.000
_cell.length_b   1.000
_cell.length_c   1.000
_cell.angle_alpha   90.00
_cell.angle_beta   90.00
_cell.angle_gamma   90.00
#
_symmetry.space_group_name_H-M   'P 1'
#
loop_
_entity.id
_entity.type
_entity.pdbx_description
1 polymer ?
#
loop_
_entity_poly.entity_id
_entity_poly.type
_entity_poly.pdbx_seq_one_letter_code
_entity_poly.pdbx_strand_id
1 'polypeptide(L)' 'MLIYFYDLKIKGIKAYNTLKRRFYYDLGKSKLSTAPFRTKSVLIVPQELEGCADNFFKKYNEFIEVYKAKTNSIIQLN' A
#
# COMPACT_ATOMS: atom_id res chain seq x y z
N MET A 1 -6.56 13.70 -1.91
CA MET A 1 -6.23 12.33 -1.43
C MET A 1 -5.22 11.70 -2.37
N LEU A 2 -4.54 10.66 -1.92
CA LEU A 2 -3.59 9.91 -2.72
C LEU A 2 -4.03 8.45 -2.80
N ILE A 3 -4.01 7.90 -4.00
CA ILE A 3 -4.27 6.50 -4.28
C ILE A 3 -2.92 5.85 -4.61
N TYR A 4 -2.60 4.80 -3.88
CA TYR A 4 -1.47 3.92 -4.15
C TYR A 4 -2.01 2.59 -4.67
N PHE A 5 -1.72 2.28 -5.93
CA PHE A 5 -1.88 0.94 -6.48
C PHE A 5 -0.58 0.20 -6.28
N TYR A 6 -0.62 -1.01 -5.74
CA TYR A 6 0.59 -1.77 -5.46
C TYR A 6 0.43 -3.26 -5.73
N ASP A 7 1.52 -3.89 -6.15
CA ASP A 7 1.60 -5.34 -6.35
C ASP A 7 2.94 -5.90 -5.88
N LEU A 8 2.90 -6.98 -5.10
CA LEU A 8 4.10 -7.63 -4.55
C LEU A 8 4.66 -8.61 -5.58
N LYS A 9 5.87 -8.34 -6.07
CA LYS A 9 6.54 -9.13 -7.10
C LYS A 9 7.71 -9.89 -6.47
N ILE A 10 7.48 -11.16 -6.13
CA ILE A 10 8.56 -12.07 -5.71
C ILE A 10 8.33 -13.48 -6.24
N LYS A 11 9.40 -14.13 -6.68
CA LYS A 11 9.35 -15.50 -7.20
C LYS A 11 9.28 -16.51 -6.05
N GLY A 12 8.46 -17.54 -6.23
CA GLY A 12 8.33 -18.66 -5.29
C GLY A 12 7.25 -18.46 -4.22
N ILE A 13 6.38 -19.46 -4.09
CA ILE A 13 5.17 -19.38 -3.24
C ILE A 13 5.48 -19.15 -1.75
N LYS A 14 6.54 -19.78 -1.22
CA LYS A 14 6.94 -19.63 0.18
C LYS A 14 7.47 -18.21 0.45
N ALA A 15 8.37 -17.72 -0.40
CA ALA A 15 8.93 -16.38 -0.28
C ALA A 15 7.86 -15.30 -0.41
N TYR A 16 6.94 -15.46 -1.38
CA TYR A 16 5.76 -14.62 -1.54
C TYR A 16 4.91 -14.55 -0.27
N ASN A 17 4.54 -15.70 0.29
CA ASN A 17 3.71 -15.72 1.50
C ASN A 17 4.40 -15.09 2.71
N THR A 18 5.71 -15.30 2.87
CA THR A 18 6.49 -14.66 3.93
C THR A 18 6.52 -13.14 3.78
N LEU A 19 6.84 -12.65 2.59
CA LEU A 19 6.85 -11.22 2.28
C LEU A 19 5.47 -10.59 2.49
N LYS A 20 4.43 -11.24 1.97
CA LYS A 20 3.03 -10.83 2.13
C LYS A 20 2.66 -10.68 3.60
N ARG A 21 2.96 -11.67 4.44
CA ARG A 21 2.66 -11.61 5.89
C ARG A 21 3.40 -10.45 6.55
N ARG A 22 4.68 -10.26 6.25
CA ARG A 22 5.47 -9.15 6.78
C ARG A 22 4.91 -7.79 6.34
N PHE A 23 4.60 -7.64 5.05
CA PHE A 23 4.03 -6.42 4.49
C PHE A 23 2.74 -6.02 5.20
N TYR A 24 1.77 -6.94 5.33
CA TYR A 24 0.50 -6.62 5.97
C TYR A 24 0.61 -6.42 7.48
N TYR A 25 1.53 -7.13 8.15
CA TYR A 25 1.84 -6.88 9.55
C TYR A 25 2.38 -5.48 9.77
N ASP A 26 3.39 -5.08 8.98
CA ASP A 26 4.00 -3.75 9.05
C ASP A 26 3.00 -2.65 8.68
N LEU A 27 2.17 -2.89 7.65
CA LEU A 27 1.09 -1.98 7.26
C LEU A 27 0.10 -1.77 8.41
N GLY A 28 -0.30 -2.85 9.08
CA GLY A 28 -1.18 -2.82 10.24
C GLY A 28 -0.58 -2.15 11.48
N LYS A 29 0.75 -2.10 11.60
CA LYS A 29 1.47 -1.40 12.68
C LYS A 29 1.81 0.05 12.34
N SER A 30 1.72 0.45 11.08
CA SER A 30 2.04 1.80 10.63
C SER A 30 0.90 2.80 10.90
N LYS A 31 1.19 4.09 10.75
CA LYS A 31 0.17 5.16 10.70
C LYS A 31 -0.81 5.01 9.53
N LEU A 32 -0.48 4.20 8.52
CA LEU A 32 -1.37 3.91 7.37
C LEU A 32 -2.48 2.91 7.73
N SER A 33 -2.44 2.31 8.92
CA SER A 33 -3.53 1.47 9.42
C SER A 33 -4.84 2.24 9.59
N THR A 34 -4.77 3.56 9.76
CA THR A 34 -5.94 4.46 9.86
C THR A 34 -6.41 4.98 8.49
N ALA A 35 -5.83 4.52 7.39
CA ALA A 35 -6.22 4.93 6.05
C ALA A 35 -7.69 4.57 5.78
N PRO A 36 -8.46 5.48 5.14
CA PRO A 36 -9.90 5.31 4.94
C PRO A 36 -10.27 4.13 4.03
N PHE A 37 -9.37 3.74 3.13
CA PHE A 37 -9.61 2.61 2.26
C PHE A 37 -8.34 1.81 2.01
N ARG A 38 -8.46 0.50 2.23
CA ARG A 38 -7.37 -0.45 2.13
C ARG A 38 -7.89 -1.77 1.58
N THR A 39 -7.38 -2.17 0.42
CA THR A 39 -7.63 -3.49 -0.17
C THR A 39 -6.31 -4.26 -0.25
N LYS A 40 -6.28 -5.35 -1.03
CA LYS A 40 -5.07 -6.15 -1.25
C LYS A 40 -4.05 -5.47 -2.19
N SER A 41 -4.48 -4.50 -2.98
CA SER A 41 -3.67 -3.86 -4.03
C SER A 41 -3.88 -2.35 -4.12
N VAL A 42 -4.74 -1.77 -3.28
CA VAL A 42 -5.05 -0.34 -3.28
C VAL A 42 -5.02 0.18 -1.85
N LEU A 43 -4.33 1.29 -1.65
CA LEU A 43 -4.32 2.06 -0.41
C LEU A 43 -4.66 3.51 -0.75
N ILE A 44 -5.72 4.05 -0.14
CA ILE A 44 -6.10 5.45 -0.28
C ILE A 44 -5.75 6.14 1.02
N VAL A 45 -4.92 7.18 0.95
CA VAL A 45 -4.47 7.91 2.13
C VAL A 45 -4.80 9.40 2.03
N PRO A 46 -5.08 10.06 3.17
CA PRO A 46 -5.09 11.51 3.28
C PRO A 46 -3.72 12.10 2.91
N GLN A 47 -3.70 13.36 2.48
CA GLN A 47 -2.47 13.99 2.00
C GLN A 47 -1.43 14.16 3.12
N GLU A 48 -1.88 14.37 4.35
CA GLU A 48 -1.04 14.42 5.55
C GLU A 48 -0.29 13.12 5.85
N LEU A 49 -0.72 11.98 5.31
CA LEU A 49 -0.05 10.68 5.45
C LEU A 49 0.83 10.32 4.26
N GLU A 50 0.96 11.18 3.25
CA GLU A 50 1.75 10.96 2.04
C GLU A 50 3.18 10.50 2.35
N GLY A 51 3.89 11.26 3.20
CA GLY A 51 5.27 10.92 3.58
C GLY A 51 5.37 9.58 4.32
N CYS A 52 4.35 9.20 5.10
CA CYS A 52 4.31 7.89 5.74
C CYS A 52 4.11 6.77 4.70
N ALA A 53 3.26 6.99 3.70
CA ALA A 53 3.01 6.02 2.64
C ALA A 53 4.23 5.83 1.74
N ASP A 54 4.85 6.93 1.30
CA ASP A 54 6.05 6.89 0.46
C ASP A 54 7.20 6.16 1.17
N ASN A 55 7.43 6.45 2.46
CA ASN A 55 8.45 5.77 3.25
C ASN A 55 8.13 4.28 3.47
N PHE A 56 6.86 3.95 3.70
CA PHE A 56 6.43 2.56 3.84
C PHE A 56 6.71 1.76 2.56
N PHE A 57 6.31 2.28 1.40
CA PHE A 57 6.55 1.59 0.12
C PHE A 57 8.03 1.52 -0.25
N LYS A 58 8.82 2.54 0.09
CA LYS A 58 10.28 2.55 -0.12
C LYS A 58 10.98 1.38 0.61
N LYS A 59 10.46 0.93 1.76
CA LYS A 59 10.97 -0.26 2.50
C LYS A 59 10.91 -1.55 1.67
N TYR A 60 10.01 -1.62 0.69
CA TYR A 60 9.76 -2.82 -0.11
C TYR A 60 10.10 -2.64 -1.59
N ASN A 61 10.77 -1.55 -2.00
CA ASN A 61 10.99 -1.17 -3.40
C ASN A 61 11.52 -2.30 -4.31
N GLU A 62 12.31 -3.23 -3.79
CA GLU A 62 12.84 -4.38 -4.54
C GLU A 62 11.80 -5.49 -4.81
N PHE A 63 10.70 -5.50 -4.07
CA PHE A 63 9.69 -6.55 -4.07
C PHE A 63 8.28 -6.04 -4.33
N ILE A 64 8.12 -4.75 -4.61
CA ILE A 64 6.81 -4.13 -4.83
C ILE A 64 6.86 -3.17 -6.00
N GLU A 65 5.84 -3.24 -6.83
CA GLU A 65 5.55 -2.27 -7.87
C GLU A 65 4.47 -1.33 -7.33
N VAL A 66 4.67 -0.02 -7.40
CA VAL A 66 3.75 0.97 -6.80
C VAL A 66 3.51 2.12 -7.78
N TYR A 67 2.24 2.42 -8.01
CA TYR A 67 1.78 3.59 -8.76
C TYR A 67 1.01 4.52 -7.83
N LYS A 68 1.33 5.81 -7.90
CA LYS A 68 0.72 6.85 -7.07
C LYS A 68 -0.07 7.81 -7.95
N ALA A 69 -1.32 8.06 -7.57
CA ALA A 69 -2.19 9.02 -8.23
C ALA A 69 -2.78 10.00 -7.20
N LYS A 70 -2.87 11.28 -7.56
CA LYS A 70 -3.56 12.30 -6.76
C LYS A 70 -4.99 12.45 -7.27
N THR A 71 -5.95 12.44 -6.35
CA THR A 71 -7.37 12.65 -6.69
C THR A 71 -8.05 13.59 -5.70
N ASN A 72 -9.10 14.25 -6.18
CA ASN A 72 -9.99 15.10 -5.37
C ASN A 72 -11.19 14.32 -4.83
N SER A 73 -11.64 13.28 -5.54
CA SER A 73 -12.80 12.46 -5.15
C SER A 73 -12.63 11.01 -5.60
N ILE A 74 -13.38 10.11 -4.95
CA ILE A 74 -13.46 8.69 -5.31
C ILE A 74 -14.94 8.32 -5.26
N ILE A 75 -15.39 7.63 -6.30
CA ILE A 75 -16.78 7.20 -6.47
C ILE A 75 -16.77 5.67 -6.45
N GLN A 76 -17.56 5.08 -5.58
CA GLN A 76 -17.85 3.66 -5.60
C GLN A 76 -19.05 3.44 -6.53
N LEU A 77 -18.86 2.65 -7.59
CA LEU A 77 -19.96 2.20 -8.44
C LEU A 77 -20.59 0.99 -7.77
N ASN A 78 -21.91 1.02 -7.60
CA ASN A 78 -22.71 -0.09 -7.10
C ASN A 78 -23.24 -0.94 -8.26
#